data_AF-K9KDL8-F1
#
_entry.id   AF-K9KDL8-F1
#
_cell.length_a   1.000
_cell.length_b   1.000
_cell.length_c   1.000
_cell.angle_alpha   90.00
_cell.angle_beta   90.00
_cell.angle_gamma   90.00
#
_symmetry.space_group_name_H-M   'P 1'
#
loop_
_entity.id
_entity.type
_entity.pdbx_description
1 polymer ?
#
loop_
_entity_poly.entity_id
_entity_poly.type
_entity_poly.pdbx_seq_one_letter_code
_entity_poly.pdbx_strand_id
1 'polypeptide(L)'
;KRDIMQNIVTILESVQLKWELFQSWTDFSRLHLSNKLAIFGIGYNTRWKEDIRYHYAEISSQVPLGKRLREYFNSEKPEGRIIMTRVQKMNWKNVYYKFLEITISEARCLELHMEIDWIPIAHSKPTGGNVVQYLLPGGIPKSPGLYAIGYEECIERPPSPHMERRSLDAGKEGRIDLETLSAQASLQVEIEPTRIIYCYLGIAEVRTLQQCLFLHFQANTKTFSKDWVGINGFLSQNCIVDPGVSPKSIYIKFVEVERDFLSAGSLVECLEKAIGYPLKFNN
;
A
#
# COMPACT_ATOMS: atom_id res chain seq x y z
N LYS A 1 10.04 -7.98 2.47
CA LYS A 1 11.09 -7.84 1.41
C LYS A 1 10.67 -8.45 0.07
N ARG A 2 10.19 -9.71 0.00
CA ARG A 2 9.68 -10.28 -1.27
C ARG A 2 8.45 -9.53 -1.81
N ASP A 3 7.55 -9.11 -0.91
CA ASP A 3 6.33 -8.39 -1.30
C ASP A 3 6.64 -7.00 -1.88
N ILE A 4 7.62 -6.31 -1.30
CA ILE A 4 8.11 -5.01 -1.78
C ILE A 4 8.66 -5.12 -3.22
N MET A 5 9.49 -6.14 -3.49
CA MET A 5 10.02 -6.35 -4.83
C MET A 5 8.90 -6.63 -5.84
N GLN A 6 7.90 -7.44 -5.47
CA GLN A 6 6.78 -7.74 -6.35
C GLN A 6 5.94 -6.49 -6.64
N ASN A 7 5.67 -5.66 -5.64
CA ASN A 7 4.96 -4.38 -5.81
C ASN A 7 5.71 -3.45 -6.76
N ILE A 8 7.03 -3.33 -6.59
CA ILE A 8 7.89 -2.52 -7.46
C ILE A 8 7.85 -3.03 -8.91
N VAL A 9 7.94 -4.36 -9.10
CA VAL A 9 7.83 -4.97 -10.42
C VAL A 9 6.47 -4.65 -11.06
N THR A 10 5.37 -4.75 -10.32
CA THR A 10 4.03 -4.39 -10.81
C THR A 10 3.99 -2.94 -11.30
N ILE A 11 4.58 -2.00 -10.56
CA ILE A 11 4.66 -0.59 -10.98
C ILE A 11 5.46 -0.47 -12.29
N LEU A 12 6.66 -1.06 -12.35
CA LEU A 12 7.53 -0.99 -13.54
C LEU A 12 6.92 -1.64 -14.79
N GLU A 13 6.07 -2.66 -14.64
CA GLU A 13 5.31 -3.26 -15.73
C GLU A 13 4.11 -2.41 -16.15
N SER A 14 3.45 -1.74 -15.20
CA SER A 14 2.29 -0.87 -15.49
C SER A 14 2.61 0.35 -16.38
N VAL A 15 3.90 0.72 -16.44
CA VAL A 15 4.41 1.87 -17.22
C VAL A 15 5.08 1.43 -18.54
N GLN A 16 5.13 0.12 -18.83
CA GLN A 16 5.66 -0.43 -20.10
C GLN A 16 7.07 0.08 -20.49
N LEU A 17 7.95 0.22 -19.50
CA LEU A 17 9.31 0.71 -19.69
C LEU A 17 10.16 -0.29 -20.49
N LYS A 18 10.97 0.23 -21.41
CA LYS A 18 11.90 -0.58 -22.20
C LYS A 18 13.10 -1.03 -21.36
N TRP A 19 13.52 -2.27 -21.59
CA TRP A 19 14.78 -2.78 -21.04
C TRP A 19 15.96 -2.27 -21.87
N GLU A 20 16.99 -1.78 -21.17
CA GLU A 20 18.24 -1.31 -21.75
C GLU A 20 19.34 -2.31 -21.43
N LEU A 21 20.12 -2.68 -22.44
CA LEU A 21 21.24 -3.62 -22.30
C LEU A 21 22.39 -2.93 -21.57
N PHE A 22 22.87 -3.55 -20.50
CA PHE A 22 24.14 -3.16 -19.89
C PHE A 22 25.30 -3.66 -20.76
N GLN A 23 26.02 -2.74 -21.42
CA GLN A 23 27.22 -3.08 -22.20
C GLN A 23 28.48 -2.73 -21.42
N SER A 24 28.61 -1.48 -20.97
CA SER A 24 29.79 -1.02 -20.26
C SER A 24 29.50 0.21 -19.39
N TRP A 25 30.47 0.55 -18.55
CA TRP A 25 30.38 1.74 -17.71
C TRP A 25 30.39 3.06 -18.45
N THR A 26 31.04 3.13 -19.60
CA THR A 26 31.14 4.36 -20.38
C THR A 26 29.78 4.84 -20.88
N ASP A 27 28.80 3.93 -20.95
CA ASP A 27 27.43 4.23 -21.37
C ASP A 27 26.64 4.96 -20.26
N PHE A 28 26.93 4.68 -18.97
CA PHE A 28 26.23 5.32 -17.85
C PHE A 28 26.60 6.78 -17.65
N SER A 29 27.84 7.15 -17.96
CA SER A 29 28.32 8.54 -17.92
C SER A 29 27.47 9.47 -18.76
N ARG A 30 26.81 8.95 -19.81
CA ARG A 30 25.98 9.70 -20.76
C ARG A 30 24.52 9.87 -20.31
N LEU A 31 24.04 9.07 -19.35
CA LEU A 31 22.60 9.01 -19.04
C LEU A 31 22.10 10.15 -18.11
N HIS A 32 22.98 11.06 -17.65
CA HIS A 32 22.62 12.15 -16.72
C HIS A 32 21.81 11.71 -15.46
N LEU A 33 21.87 10.42 -15.08
CA LEU A 33 21.10 9.82 -13.98
C LEU A 33 21.68 10.14 -12.60
N SER A 34 22.71 10.99 -12.54
CA SER A 34 23.52 11.17 -11.33
C SER A 34 22.77 11.84 -10.19
N ASN A 35 21.67 12.54 -10.48
CA ASN A 35 20.94 13.35 -9.49
C ASN A 35 19.44 12.98 -9.40
N LYS A 36 18.99 11.96 -10.13
CA LYS A 36 17.57 11.61 -10.22
C LYS A 36 17.23 10.46 -9.27
N LEU A 37 16.10 10.55 -8.58
CA LEU A 37 15.50 9.41 -7.91
C LEU A 37 14.73 8.59 -8.93
N ALA A 38 14.61 7.29 -8.69
CA ALA A 38 13.93 6.41 -9.61
C ALA A 38 13.46 5.12 -8.95
N ILE A 39 12.44 4.53 -9.53
CA ILE A 39 12.17 3.10 -9.40
C ILE A 39 12.98 2.40 -10.48
N PHE A 40 13.76 1.37 -10.15
CA PHE A 40 14.54 0.66 -11.16
C PHE A 40 14.48 -0.85 -10.99
N GLY A 41 14.64 -1.54 -12.11
CA GLY A 41 14.73 -2.99 -12.20
C GLY A 41 16.03 -3.41 -12.85
N ILE A 42 16.59 -4.53 -12.39
CA ILE A 42 17.70 -5.23 -13.03
C ILE A 42 17.17 -6.56 -13.52
N GLY A 43 17.39 -6.80 -14.79
CA GLY A 43 16.92 -7.98 -15.50
C GLY A 43 18.07 -8.77 -16.11
N TYR A 44 17.76 -9.99 -16.52
CA TYR A 44 18.69 -10.84 -17.25
C TYR A 44 17.94 -11.75 -18.21
N ASN A 45 18.64 -12.20 -19.24
CA ASN A 45 18.20 -13.33 -20.04
C ASN A 45 19.27 -14.43 -20.06
N THR A 46 18.94 -15.55 -20.69
CA THR A 46 19.84 -16.70 -20.80
C THR A 46 19.97 -17.10 -22.27
N ARG A 47 20.93 -17.98 -22.58
CA ARG A 47 21.05 -18.51 -23.95
C ARG A 47 19.81 -19.27 -24.43
N TRP A 48 19.03 -19.81 -23.50
CA TRP A 48 17.85 -20.65 -23.79
C TRP A 48 16.52 -19.89 -23.73
N LYS A 49 16.49 -18.73 -23.09
CA LYS A 49 15.29 -17.90 -22.94
C LYS A 49 15.69 -16.45 -23.16
N GLU A 50 15.20 -15.88 -24.26
CA GLU A 50 15.49 -14.51 -24.66
C GLU A 50 14.73 -13.48 -23.84
N ASP A 51 13.54 -13.85 -23.32
CA ASP A 51 12.75 -12.98 -22.46
C ASP A 51 13.56 -12.56 -21.22
N ILE A 52 13.44 -11.27 -20.91
CA ILE A 52 14.12 -10.66 -19.78
C ILE A 52 13.33 -10.96 -18.51
N ARG A 53 14.02 -11.52 -17.52
CA ARG A 53 13.46 -11.80 -16.19
C ARG A 53 14.07 -10.87 -15.17
N TYR A 54 13.27 -10.42 -14.21
CA TYR A 54 13.78 -9.65 -13.07
C TYR A 54 14.74 -10.49 -12.23
N HIS A 55 15.91 -9.92 -11.96
CA HIS A 55 16.77 -10.33 -10.87
C HIS A 55 16.45 -9.55 -9.60
N TYR A 56 16.23 -8.24 -9.75
CA TYR A 56 16.11 -7.31 -8.63
C TYR A 56 15.29 -6.09 -9.04
N ALA A 57 14.63 -5.45 -8.09
CA ALA A 57 13.97 -4.16 -8.28
C ALA A 57 13.92 -3.38 -6.95
N GLU A 58 14.07 -2.06 -7.02
CA GLU A 58 14.18 -1.18 -5.85
C GLU A 58 13.72 0.25 -6.17
N ILE A 59 13.24 0.96 -5.14
CA ILE A 59 13.02 2.41 -5.17
C ILE A 59 14.30 3.08 -4.65
N SER A 60 14.95 3.83 -5.52
CA SER A 60 16.12 4.66 -5.21
C SER A 60 15.65 5.96 -4.57
N SER A 61 15.20 5.91 -3.30
CA SER A 61 14.53 7.03 -2.60
C SER A 61 15.50 8.04 -1.96
N GLN A 62 16.69 7.59 -1.55
CA GLN A 62 17.67 8.43 -0.82
C GLN A 62 18.98 8.66 -1.59
N VAL A 63 19.29 7.74 -2.50
CA VAL A 63 20.52 7.74 -3.27
C VAL A 63 20.13 7.95 -4.73
N PRO A 64 20.82 8.82 -5.48
CA PRO A 64 20.53 8.98 -6.90
C PRO A 64 20.73 7.67 -7.68
N LEU A 65 19.89 7.46 -8.68
CA LEU A 65 19.86 6.24 -9.50
C LEU A 65 21.23 5.89 -10.06
N GLY A 66 21.95 6.87 -10.62
CA GLY A 66 23.27 6.65 -11.18
C GLY A 66 24.28 6.11 -10.16
N LYS A 67 24.17 6.49 -8.88
CA LYS A 67 25.02 5.96 -7.82
C LYS A 67 24.59 4.54 -7.41
N ARG A 68 23.29 4.25 -7.32
CA ARG A 68 22.80 2.89 -7.01
C ARG A 68 23.10 1.89 -8.13
N LEU A 69 22.86 2.23 -9.39
CA LEU A 69 23.19 1.35 -10.52
C LEU A 69 24.70 1.03 -10.58
N ARG A 70 25.57 1.97 -10.16
CA ARG A 70 27.00 1.72 -10.03
C ARG A 70 27.35 0.62 -9.04
N GLU A 71 26.53 0.38 -8.02
CA GLU A 71 26.78 -0.68 -7.06
C GLU A 71 26.44 -2.05 -7.65
N TYR A 72 25.37 -2.13 -8.45
CA TYR A 72 24.96 -3.36 -9.12
C TYR A 72 25.83 -3.77 -10.30
N PHE A 73 26.39 -2.81 -11.02
CA PHE A 73 27.19 -3.15 -12.20
C PHE A 73 28.69 -3.25 -11.91
N ASN A 74 29.13 -2.98 -10.66
CA ASN A 74 30.54 -3.02 -10.26
C ASN A 74 30.90 -4.29 -9.52
N SER A 75 31.77 -5.10 -10.14
CA SER A 75 32.28 -6.34 -9.57
C SER A 75 33.08 -6.17 -8.28
N GLU A 76 33.50 -4.97 -7.92
CA GLU A 76 34.14 -4.68 -6.63
C GLU A 76 33.11 -4.45 -5.52
N LYS A 77 31.86 -4.11 -5.88
CA LYS A 77 30.77 -3.87 -4.94
C LYS A 77 30.04 -5.18 -4.61
N PRO A 78 29.46 -5.33 -3.40
CA PRO A 78 28.75 -6.54 -3.01
C PRO A 78 27.65 -6.94 -4.00
N GLU A 79 26.85 -5.99 -4.46
CA GLU A 79 25.74 -6.19 -5.39
C GLU A 79 26.24 -6.65 -6.76
N GLY A 80 27.25 -5.99 -7.32
CA GLY A 80 27.82 -6.42 -8.61
C GLY A 80 28.60 -7.73 -8.55
N ARG A 81 29.21 -8.10 -7.41
CA ARG A 81 29.75 -9.47 -7.23
C ARG A 81 28.67 -10.54 -7.37
N ILE A 82 27.46 -10.29 -6.87
CA ILE A 82 26.33 -11.21 -7.02
C ILE A 82 25.97 -11.33 -8.51
N ILE A 83 25.83 -10.22 -9.23
CA ILE A 83 25.52 -10.24 -10.66
C ILE A 83 26.59 -10.99 -11.46
N MET A 84 27.87 -10.68 -11.25
CA MET A 84 28.97 -11.35 -11.95
C MET A 84 29.02 -12.85 -11.66
N THR A 85 28.77 -13.24 -10.42
CA THR A 85 28.65 -14.66 -10.05
C THR A 85 27.50 -15.32 -10.80
N ARG A 86 26.36 -14.65 -10.96
CA ARG A 86 25.21 -15.18 -11.71
C ARG A 86 25.51 -15.27 -13.21
N VAL A 87 26.20 -14.29 -13.79
CA VAL A 87 26.66 -14.35 -15.18
C VAL A 87 27.55 -15.57 -15.41
N GLN A 88 28.53 -15.80 -14.53
CA GLN A 88 29.49 -16.90 -14.67
C GLN A 88 28.90 -18.27 -14.32
N LYS A 89 28.15 -18.39 -13.22
CA LYS A 89 27.69 -19.68 -12.68
C LYS A 89 26.30 -20.08 -13.14
N MET A 90 25.44 -19.12 -13.47
CA MET A 90 24.05 -19.36 -13.89
C MET A 90 23.84 -19.13 -15.39
N ASN A 91 24.91 -18.94 -16.16
CA ASN A 91 24.89 -18.75 -17.62
C ASN A 91 23.94 -17.63 -18.07
N TRP A 92 23.90 -16.51 -17.34
CA TRP A 92 23.21 -15.33 -17.86
C TRP A 92 23.95 -14.83 -19.10
N LYS A 93 23.19 -14.55 -20.15
CA LYS A 93 23.75 -14.09 -21.42
C LYS A 93 24.00 -12.58 -21.33
N ASN A 94 22.95 -11.83 -21.05
CA ASN A 94 22.98 -10.38 -20.93
C ASN A 94 22.31 -9.93 -19.64
N VAL A 95 22.77 -8.78 -19.13
CA VAL A 95 22.16 -8.08 -17.99
C VAL A 95 21.52 -6.80 -18.52
N TYR A 96 20.34 -6.47 -18.01
CA TYR A 96 19.54 -5.34 -18.44
C TYR A 96 19.16 -4.48 -17.24
N TYR A 97 18.84 -3.23 -17.50
CA TYR A 97 18.16 -2.36 -16.54
C TYR A 97 16.98 -1.65 -17.19
N LYS A 98 16.06 -1.20 -16.36
CA LYS A 98 15.04 -0.20 -16.74
C LYS A 98 14.71 0.64 -15.53
N PHE A 99 14.25 1.86 -15.74
CA PHE A 99 13.94 2.76 -14.65
C PHE A 99 12.79 3.70 -15.00
N LEU A 100 12.09 4.14 -13.96
CA LEU A 100 11.13 5.22 -13.96
C LEU A 100 11.69 6.32 -13.07
N GLU A 101 11.99 7.49 -13.63
CA GLU A 101 12.33 8.65 -12.81
C GLU A 101 11.13 9.06 -11.96
N ILE A 102 11.39 9.39 -10.70
CA ILE A 102 10.36 9.85 -9.76
C ILE A 102 10.84 11.08 -9.01
N THR A 103 9.90 11.90 -8.55
CA THR A 103 10.18 13.01 -7.65
C THR A 103 10.39 12.54 -6.21
N ILE A 104 10.87 13.42 -5.33
CA ILE A 104 11.02 13.13 -3.90
C ILE A 104 9.67 12.81 -3.26
N SER A 105 8.62 13.58 -3.58
CA SER A 105 7.26 13.35 -3.11
C SER A 105 6.67 12.04 -3.61
N GLU A 106 6.92 11.64 -4.85
CA GLU A 106 6.52 10.32 -5.37
C GLU A 106 7.24 9.19 -4.63
N ALA A 107 8.53 9.33 -4.35
CA ALA A 107 9.27 8.36 -3.52
C ALA A 107 8.66 8.25 -2.10
N ARG A 108 8.30 9.39 -1.48
CA ARG A 108 7.60 9.41 -0.18
C ARG A 108 6.18 8.86 -0.25
N CYS A 109 5.50 9.01 -1.37
CA CYS A 109 4.17 8.42 -1.61
C CYS A 109 4.25 6.88 -1.64
N LEU A 110 5.30 6.33 -2.27
CA LEU A 110 5.53 4.89 -2.30
C LEU A 110 5.97 4.35 -0.93
N GLU A 111 6.78 5.09 -0.17
CA GLU A 111 7.11 4.77 1.23
C GLU A 111 5.86 4.76 2.10
N LEU A 112 5.00 5.78 1.98
CA LEU A 112 3.69 5.80 2.62
C LEU A 112 2.90 4.53 2.29
N HIS A 113 2.97 4.05 1.05
CA HIS A 113 2.27 2.84 0.64
C HIS A 113 2.86 1.54 1.21
N MET A 114 4.18 1.37 1.10
CA MET A 114 4.86 0.08 1.29
C MET A 114 5.48 -0.11 2.68
N GLU A 115 5.79 0.97 3.40
CA GLU A 115 6.55 0.92 4.65
C GLU A 115 5.74 1.42 5.85
N ILE A 116 4.76 2.29 5.64
CA ILE A 116 3.94 2.85 6.72
C ILE A 116 2.68 2.01 6.96
N ASP A 117 2.58 1.50 8.19
CA ASP A 117 1.42 0.75 8.67
C ASP A 117 0.17 1.63 8.80
N TRP A 118 -0.99 1.00 8.63
CA TRP A 118 -2.28 1.62 8.86
C TRP A 118 -2.57 1.79 10.35
N ILE A 119 -3.07 2.96 10.73
CA ILE A 119 -3.49 3.29 12.08
C ILE A 119 -5.03 3.31 12.12
N PRO A 120 -5.68 2.44 12.89
CA PRO A 120 -7.13 2.45 13.02
C PRO A 120 -7.62 3.72 13.74
N ILE A 121 -8.77 4.25 13.30
CA ILE A 121 -9.46 5.34 13.97
C ILE A 121 -10.64 4.75 14.74
N ALA A 122 -10.64 4.95 16.05
CA ALA A 122 -11.73 4.49 16.91
C ALA A 122 -12.96 5.39 16.76
N HIS A 123 -14.14 4.82 17.03
CA HIS A 123 -15.39 5.58 17.17
C HIS A 123 -15.75 5.76 18.64
N SER A 124 -16.39 6.88 18.97
CA SER A 124 -17.03 7.08 20.27
C SER A 124 -18.21 6.13 20.45
N LYS A 125 -18.61 5.88 21.70
CA LYS A 125 -19.91 5.26 21.97
C LYS A 125 -21.02 6.25 21.57
N PRO A 126 -22.13 5.79 20.97
CA PRO A 126 -23.28 6.65 20.73
C PRO A 126 -23.92 7.01 22.07
N THR A 127 -24.02 8.32 22.37
CA THR A 127 -24.64 8.81 23.61
C THR A 127 -26.00 9.43 23.24
N GLY A 128 -27.06 8.63 23.29
CA GLY A 128 -28.44 9.13 23.13
C GLY A 128 -28.82 9.50 21.69
N GLY A 129 -28.38 8.71 20.70
CA GLY A 129 -28.76 8.86 19.29
C GLY A 129 -28.02 7.87 18.39
N ASN A 130 -28.16 8.05 17.09
CA ASN A 130 -27.58 7.19 16.05
C ASN A 130 -26.27 7.77 15.49
N VAL A 131 -25.57 8.64 16.22
CA VAL A 131 -24.37 9.32 15.71
C VAL A 131 -23.17 9.00 16.60
N VAL A 132 -22.08 8.58 15.97
CA VAL A 132 -20.76 8.40 16.59
C VAL A 132 -19.79 9.46 16.10
N GLN A 133 -18.66 9.60 16.78
CA GLN A 133 -17.59 10.52 16.39
C GLN A 133 -16.27 9.78 16.27
N TYR A 134 -15.42 10.20 15.34
CA TYR A 134 -14.08 9.68 15.23
C TYR A 134 -13.18 10.19 16.36
N LEU A 135 -12.44 9.28 16.96
CA LEU A 135 -11.43 9.54 17.98
C LEU A 135 -10.06 9.45 17.30
N LEU A 136 -9.53 10.60 16.88
CA LEU A 136 -8.23 10.67 16.24
C LEU A 136 -7.12 10.18 17.19
N PRO A 137 -6.16 9.39 16.69
CA PRO A 137 -5.01 8.98 17.49
C PRO A 137 -4.16 10.18 17.88
N GLY A 138 -3.48 10.06 19.03
CA GLY A 138 -2.44 11.01 19.42
C GLY A 138 -1.20 10.90 18.53
N GLY A 139 -0.28 11.87 18.65
CA GLY A 139 1.02 11.82 17.97
C GLY A 139 1.00 12.16 16.47
N ILE A 140 -0.10 12.66 15.93
CA ILE A 140 -0.13 13.15 14.55
C ILE A 140 0.81 14.36 14.41
N PRO A 141 1.78 14.34 13.46
CA PRO A 141 2.76 15.41 13.31
C PRO A 141 2.15 16.78 13.02
N LYS A 142 2.80 17.83 13.53
CA LYS A 142 2.50 19.24 13.24
C LYS A 142 3.35 19.79 12.09
N SER A 143 3.66 18.94 11.12
CA SER A 143 4.49 19.23 9.95
C SER A 143 3.71 18.99 8.66
N PRO A 144 4.19 19.51 7.51
CA PRO A 144 3.69 19.16 6.20
C PRO A 144 3.93 17.68 5.87
N GLY A 145 3.15 17.12 4.95
CA GLY A 145 3.35 15.73 4.53
C GLY A 145 2.24 15.17 3.66
N LEU A 146 2.29 13.85 3.48
CA LEU A 146 1.25 13.08 2.80
C LEU A 146 0.47 12.26 3.82
N TYR A 147 -0.83 12.10 3.62
CA TYR A 147 -1.66 11.21 4.41
C TYR A 147 -2.65 10.46 3.54
N ALA A 148 -2.94 9.23 3.90
CA ALA A 148 -3.95 8.42 3.23
C ALA A 148 -5.07 8.06 4.21
N ILE A 149 -6.28 7.93 3.68
CA ILE A 149 -7.45 7.40 4.39
C ILE A 149 -7.88 6.13 3.66
N GLY A 150 -8.14 5.09 4.44
CA GLY A 150 -8.67 3.82 3.94
C GLY A 150 -9.78 3.30 4.83
N TYR A 151 -10.47 2.28 4.34
CA TYR A 151 -11.52 1.60 5.09
C TYR A 151 -11.44 0.09 4.87
N GLU A 152 -11.97 -0.67 5.81
CA GLU A 152 -12.12 -2.11 5.70
C GLU A 152 -13.39 -2.44 4.91
N GLU A 153 -13.24 -3.21 3.83
CA GLU A 153 -14.39 -3.78 3.13
C GLU A 153 -14.72 -5.12 3.78
N CYS A 154 -15.89 -5.20 4.43
CA CYS A 154 -16.38 -6.45 4.98
C CYS A 154 -16.72 -7.36 3.79
N ILE A 155 -15.90 -8.40 3.55
CA ILE A 155 -16.26 -9.44 2.59
C ILE A 155 -17.43 -10.18 3.24
N GLU A 156 -18.65 -9.84 2.82
CA GLU A 156 -19.84 -10.59 3.19
C GLU A 156 -19.60 -12.05 2.77
N ARG A 157 -19.50 -12.95 3.76
CA ARG A 157 -19.53 -14.38 3.46
C ARG A 157 -20.84 -14.64 2.70
N PRO A 158 -20.84 -15.32 1.55
CA PRO A 158 -22.08 -15.78 0.96
C PRO A 158 -22.82 -16.59 2.02
N PRO A 159 -24.16 -16.42 2.15
CA PRO A 159 -24.92 -17.14 3.16
C PRO A 159 -24.66 -18.64 2.96
N SER A 160 -24.08 -19.28 3.97
CA SER A 160 -23.79 -20.71 3.94
C SER A 160 -25.07 -21.48 3.64
N PRO A 161 -25.09 -22.43 2.69
CA PRO A 161 -26.29 -23.17 2.31
C PRO A 161 -26.61 -24.28 3.32
N HIS A 162 -26.70 -23.94 4.60
CA HIS A 162 -27.02 -24.89 5.67
C HIS A 162 -28.11 -24.40 6.62
N MET A 163 -29.13 -23.74 6.06
CA MET A 163 -30.39 -23.53 6.76
C MET A 163 -31.56 -24.18 6.00
N GLU A 164 -31.37 -25.44 5.61
CA GLU A 164 -32.48 -26.34 5.29
C GLU A 164 -32.17 -27.72 5.86
N ARG A 165 -32.63 -28.00 7.09
CA ARG A 165 -33.30 -29.26 7.45
C ARG A 165 -33.59 -29.39 8.94
N ARG A 166 -34.88 -29.68 9.20
CA ARG A 166 -35.48 -30.39 10.34
C ARG A 166 -36.08 -29.55 11.47
N SER A 167 -37.26 -29.03 11.19
CA SER A 167 -38.40 -29.11 12.09
C SER A 167 -39.17 -30.41 11.81
N LEU A 168 -38.93 -31.48 12.59
CA LEU A 168 -39.84 -32.62 12.75
C LEU A 168 -39.58 -33.26 14.13
N ASP A 169 -40.65 -33.41 14.90
CA ASP A 169 -40.76 -33.93 16.28
C ASP A 169 -40.18 -35.34 16.51
N ALA A 170 -39.76 -35.62 17.75
CA ALA A 170 -40.22 -36.75 18.60
C ALA A 170 -39.30 -36.95 19.82
N GLY A 171 -39.88 -36.99 21.02
CA GLY A 171 -39.14 -37.19 22.28
C GLY A 171 -38.84 -38.65 22.65
N LYS A 172 -37.82 -38.86 23.50
CA LYS A 172 -37.82 -39.70 24.71
C LYS A 172 -36.41 -39.78 25.31
N GLU A 173 -36.38 -39.95 26.63
CA GLU A 173 -35.25 -40.03 27.55
C GLU A 173 -34.24 -41.15 27.24
N GLY A 174 -33.00 -40.97 27.69
CA GLY A 174 -32.01 -42.04 27.83
C GLY A 174 -30.59 -41.53 28.08
N ARG A 175 -30.16 -41.53 29.35
CA ARG A 175 -28.74 -41.47 29.75
C ARG A 175 -27.97 -42.63 29.12
N ILE A 176 -26.71 -42.42 28.72
CA ILE A 176 -25.54 -43.25 29.06
C ILE A 176 -24.27 -42.45 28.70
N ASP A 177 -23.32 -42.60 29.61
CA ASP A 177 -22.00 -41.98 29.69
C ASP A 177 -20.96 -42.70 28.81
N LEU A 178 -19.77 -42.10 28.74
CA LEU A 178 -18.46 -42.71 28.46
C LEU A 178 -17.89 -42.70 27.02
N GLU A 179 -17.07 -41.66 26.83
CA GLU A 179 -15.67 -41.71 26.38
C GLU A 179 -15.27 -41.63 24.90
N THR A 180 -14.44 -40.61 24.68
CA THR A 180 -13.36 -40.49 23.71
C THR A 180 -13.77 -40.10 22.30
N LEU A 181 -13.55 -38.82 21.96
CA LEU A 181 -12.50 -38.47 20.99
C LEU A 181 -12.25 -36.96 21.03
N SER A 182 -10.96 -36.65 21.04
CA SER A 182 -10.37 -35.33 20.94
C SER A 182 -10.94 -34.51 19.79
N ALA A 183 -11.40 -33.31 20.10
CA ALA A 183 -11.17 -32.16 19.24
C ALA A 183 -11.31 -30.92 20.10
N GLN A 184 -10.15 -30.43 20.57
CA GLN A 184 -9.98 -29.01 20.80
C GLN A 184 -10.27 -28.31 19.46
N ALA A 185 -11.56 -28.06 19.18
CA ALA A 185 -11.99 -27.08 18.20
C ALA A 185 -11.73 -25.70 18.81
N SER A 186 -10.44 -25.43 18.99
CA SER A 186 -9.90 -24.09 19.03
C SER A 186 -10.49 -23.41 17.81
N LEU A 187 -11.39 -22.47 18.04
CA LEU A 187 -11.84 -21.48 17.07
C LEU A 187 -10.60 -20.66 16.66
N GLN A 188 -9.69 -21.27 15.90
CA GLN A 188 -8.87 -20.54 14.95
C GLN A 188 -9.83 -20.10 13.87
N VAL A 189 -10.50 -18.99 14.14
CA VAL A 189 -10.92 -18.10 13.07
C VAL A 189 -9.60 -17.71 12.40
N GLU A 190 -9.25 -18.39 11.32
CA GLU A 190 -8.35 -17.83 10.32
C GLU A 190 -9.02 -16.52 9.87
N ILE A 191 -8.64 -15.43 10.54
CA ILE A 191 -8.94 -14.08 10.08
C ILE A 191 -8.09 -13.94 8.83
N GLU A 192 -8.70 -14.20 7.67
CA GLU A 192 -8.21 -13.69 6.39
C GLU A 192 -7.77 -12.23 6.63
N PRO A 193 -6.54 -11.84 6.28
CA PRO A 193 -6.04 -10.51 6.57
C PRO A 193 -6.99 -9.50 5.93
N THR A 194 -7.68 -8.73 6.76
CA THR A 194 -8.68 -7.81 6.26
C THR A 194 -8.02 -6.77 5.36
N ARG A 195 -8.50 -6.68 4.13
CA ARG A 195 -7.91 -5.84 3.10
C ARG A 195 -8.38 -4.41 3.30
N ILE A 196 -7.50 -3.56 3.81
CA ILE A 196 -7.75 -2.11 3.89
C ILE A 196 -7.69 -1.53 2.47
N ILE A 197 -8.78 -0.91 2.04
CA ILE A 197 -8.92 -0.28 0.73
C ILE A 197 -8.59 1.21 0.87
N TYR A 198 -7.65 1.71 0.07
CA TYR A 198 -7.40 3.13 -0.04
C TYR A 198 -8.60 3.82 -0.66
N CYS A 199 -9.03 4.93 -0.07
CA CYS A 199 -10.11 5.72 -0.64
C CYS A 199 -9.71 7.18 -0.90
N TYR A 200 -8.67 7.68 -0.21
CA TYR A 200 -8.22 9.05 -0.35
C TYR A 200 -6.72 9.19 -0.07
N LEU A 201 -6.06 10.05 -0.84
CA LEU A 201 -4.71 10.57 -0.61
C LEU A 201 -4.80 12.09 -0.45
N GLY A 202 -4.33 12.61 0.67
CA GLY A 202 -4.28 14.04 0.94
C GLY A 202 -2.86 14.58 1.00
N ILE A 203 -2.73 15.82 0.54
CA ILE A 203 -1.46 16.56 0.52
C ILE A 203 -1.57 17.69 1.55
N ALA A 204 -0.80 17.61 2.62
CA ALA A 204 -0.76 18.60 3.68
C ALA A 204 0.36 19.62 3.40
N GLU A 205 0.16 20.49 2.39
CA GLU A 205 1.15 21.48 1.97
C GLU A 205 0.97 22.83 2.69
N VAL A 206 -0.25 23.37 2.66
CA VAL A 206 -0.63 24.65 3.27
C VAL A 206 -0.88 24.50 4.78
N ARG A 207 -1.45 23.35 5.17
CA ARG A 207 -1.78 22.98 6.55
C ARG A 207 -0.92 21.81 6.98
N THR A 208 -0.75 21.63 8.29
CA THR A 208 -0.04 20.47 8.83
C THR A 208 -0.88 19.20 8.69
N LEU A 209 -0.23 18.03 8.74
CA LEU A 209 -0.88 16.72 8.79
C LEU A 209 -1.98 16.67 9.86
N GLN A 210 -1.67 17.14 11.07
CA GLN A 210 -2.64 17.25 12.17
C GLN A 210 -3.85 18.11 11.80
N GLN A 211 -3.63 19.30 11.23
CA GLN A 211 -4.73 20.19 10.86
C GLN A 211 -5.62 19.59 9.77
N CYS A 212 -5.02 18.96 8.75
CA CYS A 212 -5.78 18.30 7.68
C CYS A 212 -6.64 17.16 8.21
N LEU A 213 -6.06 16.26 9.01
CA LEU A 213 -6.80 15.14 9.59
C LEU A 213 -7.88 15.62 10.56
N PHE A 214 -7.60 16.64 11.38
CA PHE A 214 -8.62 17.25 12.24
C PHE A 214 -9.81 17.77 11.45
N LEU A 215 -9.55 18.43 10.32
CA LEU A 215 -10.62 18.93 9.45
C LEU A 215 -11.44 17.81 8.81
N HIS A 216 -10.82 16.69 8.42
CA HIS A 216 -11.56 15.54 7.89
C HIS A 216 -12.46 14.86 8.93
N PHE A 217 -11.95 14.69 10.16
CA PHE A 217 -12.57 13.82 11.16
C PHE A 217 -13.37 14.56 12.23
N GLN A 218 -13.16 15.87 12.42
CA GLN A 218 -13.77 16.63 13.52
C GLN A 218 -14.44 17.96 13.08
N ALA A 219 -14.26 18.44 11.85
CA ALA A 219 -14.90 19.68 11.44
C ALA A 219 -16.40 19.50 11.11
N ASN A 220 -17.18 20.55 11.38
CA ASN A 220 -18.59 20.61 11.05
C ASN A 220 -18.76 20.78 9.53
N THR A 221 -19.76 20.12 8.94
CA THR A 221 -20.00 20.05 7.49
C THR A 221 -20.17 21.40 6.79
N LYS A 222 -20.40 22.48 7.55
CA LYS A 222 -20.58 23.85 7.05
C LYS A 222 -19.31 24.55 6.56
N THR A 223 -18.11 23.98 6.77
CA THR A 223 -16.82 24.67 6.48
C THR A 223 -16.00 24.09 5.33
N PHE A 224 -16.54 23.15 4.54
CA PHE A 224 -15.74 22.45 3.52
C PHE A 224 -15.73 23.15 2.16
N SER A 225 -14.54 23.26 1.54
CA SER A 225 -14.40 23.64 0.14
C SER A 225 -14.88 22.49 -0.76
N LYS A 226 -15.16 22.81 -2.04
CA LYS A 226 -15.64 21.83 -3.03
C LYS A 226 -14.75 20.59 -3.14
N ASP A 227 -13.44 20.74 -2.99
CA ASP A 227 -12.45 19.65 -3.11
C ASP A 227 -12.48 18.66 -1.92
N TRP A 228 -13.11 19.05 -0.81
CA TRP A 228 -13.16 18.25 0.42
C TRP A 228 -14.51 17.52 0.59
N VAL A 229 -15.50 17.84 -0.25
CA VAL A 229 -16.89 17.38 -0.08
C VAL A 229 -17.02 15.86 -0.20
N GLY A 230 -16.26 15.22 -1.08
CA GLY A 230 -16.36 13.77 -1.32
C GLY A 230 -15.99 12.94 -0.09
N ILE A 231 -14.72 13.03 0.34
CA ILE A 231 -14.22 12.27 1.48
C ILE A 231 -14.91 12.67 2.80
N ASN A 232 -15.19 13.96 3.02
CA ASN A 232 -15.86 14.39 4.25
C ASN A 232 -17.33 13.97 4.28
N GLY A 233 -18.00 13.99 3.12
CA GLY A 233 -19.35 13.41 2.98
C GLY A 233 -19.36 11.94 3.35
N PHE A 234 -18.41 11.16 2.83
CA PHE A 234 -18.26 9.75 3.19
C PHE A 234 -18.00 9.53 4.68
N LEU A 235 -17.03 10.25 5.26
CA LEU A 235 -16.68 10.12 6.68
C LEU A 235 -17.83 10.50 7.59
N SER A 236 -18.53 11.61 7.28
CA SER A 236 -19.69 12.07 8.05
C SER A 236 -20.89 11.12 7.96
N GLN A 237 -21.16 10.56 6.79
CA GLN A 237 -22.19 9.52 6.63
C GLN A 237 -21.84 8.26 7.41
N ASN A 238 -20.58 7.84 7.42
CA ASN A 238 -20.14 6.67 8.18
C ASN A 238 -20.30 6.85 9.70
N CYS A 239 -20.43 8.08 10.19
CA CYS A 239 -20.74 8.37 11.59
C CYS A 239 -22.24 8.27 11.93
N ILE A 240 -23.13 8.15 10.94
CA ILE A 240 -24.57 7.96 11.13
C ILE A 240 -24.83 6.45 11.11
N VAL A 241 -25.14 5.90 12.27
CA VAL A 241 -25.21 4.46 12.54
C VAL A 241 -26.67 4.04 12.63
N ASP A 242 -27.12 3.23 11.68
CA ASP A 242 -28.44 2.61 11.74
C ASP A 242 -28.49 1.51 12.81
N PRO A 243 -29.67 1.26 13.43
CA PRO A 243 -29.81 0.19 14.42
C PRO A 243 -29.37 -1.16 13.85
N GLY A 244 -28.35 -1.77 14.47
CA GLY A 244 -27.82 -3.08 14.08
C GLY A 244 -26.73 -3.08 13.01
N VAL A 245 -26.35 -1.92 12.45
CA VAL A 245 -25.26 -1.79 11.49
C VAL A 245 -24.08 -1.11 12.17
N SER A 246 -22.90 -1.72 12.18
CA SER A 246 -21.69 -1.04 12.68
C SER A 246 -21.13 -0.08 11.63
N PRO A 247 -20.59 1.09 12.04
CA PRO A 247 -19.86 1.95 11.12
C PRO A 247 -18.66 1.20 10.53
N LYS A 248 -18.26 1.53 9.30
CA LYS A 248 -17.07 0.93 8.68
C LYS A 248 -15.82 1.30 9.47
N SER A 249 -14.91 0.35 9.64
CA SER A 249 -13.58 0.58 10.21
C SER A 249 -12.80 1.52 9.29
N ILE A 250 -12.38 2.67 9.81
CA ILE A 250 -11.57 3.67 9.08
C ILE A 250 -10.13 3.64 9.58
N TYR A 251 -9.20 3.83 8.66
CA TYR A 251 -7.76 3.82 8.91
C TYR A 251 -7.11 5.04 8.29
N ILE A 252 -6.03 5.48 8.91
CA ILE A 252 -5.16 6.53 8.37
C ILE A 252 -3.71 6.08 8.36
N LYS A 253 -2.92 6.72 7.51
CA LYS A 253 -1.47 6.74 7.66
C LYS A 253 -0.92 8.04 7.12
N PHE A 254 0.28 8.39 7.53
CA PHE A 254 0.92 9.64 7.16
C PHE A 254 2.43 9.51 7.14
N VAL A 255 3.07 10.35 6.33
CA VAL A 255 4.53 10.50 6.26
C VAL A 255 4.86 11.98 6.15
N GLU A 256 5.85 12.43 6.91
CA GLU A 256 6.32 13.81 6.86
C GLU A 256 7.13 14.04 5.59
N VAL A 257 6.88 15.17 4.92
CA VAL A 257 7.59 15.57 3.70
C VAL A 257 7.80 17.07 3.77
N GLU A 258 9.00 17.54 3.44
CA GLU A 258 9.26 18.98 3.41
C GLU A 258 8.38 19.65 2.35
N ARG A 259 7.92 20.87 2.66
CA ARG A 259 6.98 21.61 1.83
C ARG A 259 7.48 21.79 0.39
N ASP A 260 8.78 22.05 0.25
CA ASP A 260 9.44 22.30 -1.04
C ASP A 260 9.38 21.10 -1.99
N PHE A 261 9.09 19.90 -1.49
CA PHE A 261 8.97 18.69 -2.30
C PHE A 261 7.53 18.25 -2.54
N LEU A 262 6.55 18.70 -1.75
CA LEU A 262 5.17 18.18 -1.79
C LEU A 262 4.43 18.45 -3.11
N SER A 263 4.72 19.55 -3.78
CA SER A 263 4.05 19.96 -5.02
C SER A 263 4.72 19.42 -6.30
N ALA A 264 5.79 18.63 -6.18
CA ALA A 264 6.44 18.03 -7.33
C ALA A 264 5.75 16.70 -7.74
N GLY A 265 5.44 16.52 -9.03
CA GLY A 265 5.02 15.21 -9.57
C GLY A 265 3.54 14.86 -9.42
N SER A 266 3.19 13.64 -9.82
CA SER A 266 1.81 13.15 -9.95
C SER A 266 1.48 12.17 -8.82
N LEU A 267 1.27 12.67 -7.59
CA LEU A 267 1.14 11.84 -6.39
C LEU A 267 -0.04 10.86 -6.41
N VAL A 268 -1.20 11.32 -6.91
CA VAL A 268 -2.41 10.48 -7.01
C VAL A 268 -2.16 9.35 -8.02
N GLU A 269 -1.70 9.68 -9.22
CA GLU A 269 -1.36 8.68 -10.25
C GLU A 269 -0.29 7.70 -9.76
N CYS A 270 0.75 8.20 -9.08
CA CYS A 270 1.80 7.38 -8.47
C CYS A 270 1.21 6.34 -7.51
N LEU A 271 0.32 6.76 -6.60
CA LEU A 271 -0.31 5.85 -5.66
C LEU A 271 -1.27 4.87 -6.37
N GLU A 272 -2.09 5.35 -7.31
CA GLU A 272 -3.04 4.54 -8.07
C GLU A 272 -2.34 3.43 -8.88
N LYS A 273 -1.18 3.74 -9.47
CA LYS A 273 -0.33 2.74 -10.14
C LYS A 273 0.23 1.72 -9.17
N ALA A 274 0.61 2.14 -7.96
CA ALA A 274 1.12 1.25 -6.93
C ALA A 274 0.05 0.32 -6.34
N ILE A 275 -1.15 0.84 -6.05
CA ILE A 275 -2.25 0.06 -5.46
C ILE A 275 -3.06 -0.73 -6.51
N GLY A 276 -2.99 -0.33 -7.78
CA GLY A 276 -3.61 -0.99 -8.92
C GLY A 276 -5.09 -0.63 -9.16
N TYR A 277 -5.59 0.46 -8.58
CA TYR A 277 -6.96 0.94 -8.75
C TYR A 277 -7.07 2.45 -8.48
N PRO A 278 -8.08 3.14 -9.05
CA PRO A 278 -8.28 4.56 -8.82
C PRO A 278 -8.83 4.86 -7.42
N LEU A 279 -8.42 5.98 -6.83
CA LEU A 279 -8.91 6.45 -5.54
C LEU A 279 -10.31 7.04 -5.67
N LYS A 280 -11.22 6.60 -4.79
CA LYS A 280 -12.63 6.98 -4.84
C LYS A 280 -12.87 8.49 -4.67
N PHE A 281 -12.04 9.17 -3.88
CA PHE A 281 -12.30 10.55 -3.45
C PHE A 281 -11.22 11.56 -3.88
N ASN A 282 -10.40 11.24 -4.89
CA ASN A 282 -9.35 12.12 -5.41
C ASN A 282 -9.65 12.71 -6.81
N ASN A 283 -10.86 12.51 -7.33
CA ASN A 283 -11.34 13.00 -8.64
C ASN A 283 -12.18 14.27 -8.53
#